data_AF-A0A132EXX5-F1
#
_entry.id   AF-A0A132EXX5-F1
#
_cell.length_a   1.000
_cell.length_b   1.000
_cell.length_c   1.000
_cell.angle_alpha   90.00
_cell.angle_beta   90.00
_cell.angle_gamma   90.00
#
_symmetry.space_group_name_H-M   'P 1'
#
loop_
_entity.id
_entity.type
_entity.pdbx_description
1 polymer ?
#
loop_
_entity_poly.entity_id
_entity_poly.type
_entity_poly.pdbx_seq_one_letter_code
_entity_poly.pdbx_strand_id
1 'polypeptide(L)'
;MGLLGKLFGKKPRDATASASTSTVDAAEEAREAAGQRAPDIAPELASALAAFQSGRHEAAIAAAAPHAARLADAARLCALAYSAMQRYPEAFPYWLALFDKEPSAHNAVQLATTSVMCGEVARGEAWMQKAAEINHDTHEQSDVAARVNFISALMQSGRLREALPHLAWVRDVYGHVRITDSTFLYMRGIPFFSSFLERSLEILKATQPADAIASWYGELTGKLDEEGEAQLAAWIGQLPGQPAA
;
A
#
# COMPACT_ATOMS: atom_id res chain seq x y z
N MET A 1 -8.08 -11.58 -7.60
CA MET A 1 -7.77 -10.16 -7.87
C MET A 1 -6.46 -10.07 -8.63
N GLY A 2 -6.49 -9.92 -9.96
CA GLY A 2 -5.29 -9.82 -10.79
C GLY A 2 -4.49 -8.55 -10.48
N LEU A 3 -3.18 -8.58 -10.71
CA LEU A 3 -2.25 -7.45 -10.53
C LEU A 3 -2.79 -6.14 -11.13
N LEU A 4 -3.52 -6.26 -12.25
CA LEU A 4 -4.13 -5.14 -12.97
C LEU A 4 -5.29 -4.49 -12.20
N GLY A 5 -6.14 -5.25 -11.49
CA GLY A 5 -7.23 -4.68 -10.69
C GLY A 5 -6.74 -3.82 -9.52
N LYS A 6 -5.53 -4.11 -9.00
CA LYS A 6 -4.87 -3.29 -7.99
C LYS A 6 -4.18 -2.05 -8.58
N LEU A 7 -3.78 -2.10 -9.85
CA LEU A 7 -3.12 -0.98 -10.55
C LEU A 7 -4.09 0.06 -11.10
N PHE A 8 -5.33 -0.33 -11.41
CA PHE A 8 -6.32 0.53 -12.08
C PHE A 8 -7.51 0.96 -11.21
N GLY A 9 -7.51 0.63 -9.91
CA GLY A 9 -8.44 1.21 -8.91
C GLY A 9 -9.95 1.04 -9.15
N LYS A 10 -10.40 0.33 -10.20
CA LYS A 10 -11.83 0.16 -10.50
C LYS A 10 -12.42 -1.01 -9.70
N LYS A 11 -13.24 -0.70 -8.68
CA LYS A 11 -14.27 -1.62 -8.19
C LYS A 11 -15.35 -1.78 -9.28
N PRO A 12 -15.83 -2.99 -9.59
CA PRO A 12 -17.01 -3.14 -10.42
C PRO A 12 -18.24 -2.58 -9.70
N ARG A 13 -19.11 -1.87 -10.44
CA ARG A 13 -20.45 -1.51 -9.99
C ARG A 13 -21.30 -2.79 -9.95
N ASP A 14 -21.82 -3.14 -8.79
CA ASP A 14 -22.84 -4.19 -8.66
C ASP A 14 -24.13 -3.72 -9.32
N ALA A 15 -24.48 -4.33 -10.45
CA ALA A 15 -25.79 -4.22 -11.05
C ALA A 15 -26.68 -5.31 -10.43
N THR A 16 -27.62 -4.87 -9.60
CA THR A 16 -28.77 -5.68 -9.16
C THR A 16 -29.68 -6.01 -10.34
N ALA A 17 -29.96 -7.29 -10.57
CA ALA A 17 -31.25 -7.76 -11.07
C ALA A 17 -31.42 -9.27 -10.88
N SER A 18 -32.66 -9.65 -10.56
CA SER A 18 -33.12 -10.99 -10.21
C SER A 18 -33.69 -11.73 -11.43
N ALA A 19 -33.40 -13.05 -11.47
CA ALA A 19 -34.24 -14.18 -11.89
C ALA A 19 -34.66 -14.42 -13.37
N SER A 20 -34.14 -15.55 -13.90
CA SER A 20 -34.85 -16.70 -14.52
C SER A 20 -34.71 -16.98 -16.03
N THR A 21 -34.33 -18.25 -16.30
CA THR A 21 -34.56 -19.12 -17.47
C THR A 21 -33.85 -18.83 -18.81
N SER A 22 -32.85 -19.65 -19.16
CA SER A 22 -32.96 -20.80 -20.09
C SER A 22 -31.58 -21.42 -20.40
N THR A 23 -31.48 -22.75 -20.35
CA THR A 23 -30.22 -23.53 -20.26
C THR A 23 -29.55 -23.84 -21.60
N VAL A 24 -29.72 -23.01 -22.62
CA VAL A 24 -29.10 -23.20 -23.94
C VAL A 24 -28.14 -22.06 -24.33
N ASP A 25 -28.26 -20.89 -23.71
CA ASP A 25 -27.33 -19.75 -23.85
C ASP A 25 -26.06 -19.87 -23.00
N ALA A 26 -26.04 -20.79 -22.02
CA ALA A 26 -24.95 -20.92 -21.05
C ALA A 26 -23.59 -21.33 -21.68
N ALA A 27 -23.58 -21.93 -22.88
CA ALA A 27 -22.36 -22.33 -23.56
C ALA A 27 -21.75 -21.21 -24.44
N GLU A 28 -22.57 -20.26 -24.89
CA GLU A 28 -22.13 -19.06 -25.61
C GLU A 28 -21.75 -17.94 -24.63
N GLU A 29 -22.53 -17.76 -23.55
CA GLU A 29 -22.17 -16.86 -22.43
C GLU A 29 -20.90 -17.32 -21.70
N ALA A 30 -20.64 -18.63 -21.59
CA ALA A 30 -19.37 -19.12 -21.03
C ALA A 30 -18.16 -18.88 -21.95
N ARG A 31 -18.37 -18.76 -23.27
CA ARG A 31 -17.31 -18.39 -24.22
C ARG A 31 -17.04 -16.89 -24.22
N GLU A 32 -18.04 -16.06 -23.96
CA GLU A 32 -17.86 -14.61 -23.74
C GLU A 32 -17.33 -14.28 -22.33
N ALA A 33 -17.64 -15.08 -21.31
CA ALA A 33 -17.10 -14.95 -19.95
C ALA A 33 -15.63 -15.43 -19.84
N ALA A 34 -15.16 -16.25 -20.78
CA ALA A 34 -13.77 -16.71 -20.88
C ALA A 34 -12.85 -15.73 -21.63
N GLY A 35 -13.41 -14.65 -22.19
CA GLY A 35 -12.63 -13.48 -22.57
C GLY A 35 -12.16 -12.79 -21.30
N GLN A 36 -10.91 -13.02 -20.90
CA GLN A 36 -10.20 -12.11 -20.00
C GLN A 36 -10.38 -10.71 -20.58
N ARG A 37 -11.35 -9.94 -20.05
CA ARG A 37 -11.67 -8.60 -20.50
C ARG A 37 -10.35 -7.85 -20.51
N ALA A 38 -9.84 -7.61 -21.71
CA ALA A 38 -8.63 -6.84 -21.89
C ALA A 38 -8.83 -5.55 -21.10
N PRO A 39 -7.83 -5.10 -20.34
CA PRO A 39 -7.97 -3.89 -19.55
C PRO A 39 -8.55 -2.78 -20.42
N ASP A 40 -9.59 -2.12 -19.90
CA ASP A 40 -10.26 -0.96 -20.51
C ASP A 40 -9.29 0.22 -20.51
N ILE A 41 -8.26 0.12 -21.33
CA ILE A 41 -7.22 1.10 -21.56
C ILE A 41 -7.37 1.61 -22.99
N ALA A 42 -7.11 2.91 -23.20
CA ALA A 42 -7.13 3.49 -24.53
C ALA A 42 -6.29 2.65 -25.51
N PRO A 43 -6.78 2.33 -26.73
CA PRO A 43 -6.06 1.51 -27.69
C PRO A 43 -4.64 2.00 -27.99
N GLU A 44 -4.42 3.32 -27.95
CA GLU A 44 -3.11 3.94 -28.13
C GLU A 44 -2.07 3.50 -27.07
N LEU A 45 -2.52 3.02 -25.91
CA LEU A 45 -1.66 2.56 -24.81
C LEU A 45 -1.45 1.04 -24.78
N ALA A 46 -2.04 0.29 -25.72
CA ALA A 46 -1.92 -1.18 -25.74
C ALA A 46 -0.45 -1.62 -25.83
N SER A 47 0.38 -0.96 -26.65
CA SER A 47 1.80 -1.25 -26.78
C SER A 47 2.59 -0.92 -25.51
N ALA A 48 2.27 0.19 -24.87
CA ALA A 48 2.88 0.61 -23.61
C ALA A 48 2.56 -0.37 -22.48
N LEU A 49 1.30 -0.79 -22.37
CA LEU A 49 0.87 -1.78 -21.39
C LEU A 49 1.55 -3.14 -21.60
N ALA A 50 1.59 -3.63 -22.85
CA ALA A 50 2.27 -4.88 -23.18
C ALA A 50 3.78 -4.82 -22.84
N ALA A 51 4.43 -3.68 -23.13
CA ALA A 51 5.83 -3.47 -22.74
C ALA A 51 6.00 -3.48 -21.22
N PHE A 52 5.14 -2.78 -20.47
CA PHE A 52 5.18 -2.74 -19.01
C PHE A 52 5.01 -4.12 -18.39
N GLN A 53 4.01 -4.89 -18.84
CA GLN A 53 3.74 -6.25 -18.37
C GLN A 53 4.90 -7.22 -18.67
N SER A 54 5.69 -6.94 -19.70
CA SER A 54 6.90 -7.70 -20.05
C SER A 54 8.16 -7.22 -19.33
N GLY A 55 8.05 -6.29 -18.37
CA GLY A 55 9.20 -5.69 -17.68
C GLY A 55 10.05 -4.74 -18.54
N ARG A 56 9.61 -4.41 -19.76
CA ARG A 56 10.31 -3.49 -20.67
C ARG A 56 9.93 -2.04 -20.34
N HIS A 57 10.35 -1.57 -19.18
CA HIS A 57 9.92 -0.30 -18.60
C HIS A 57 10.27 0.93 -19.45
N GLU A 58 11.48 1.01 -20.02
CA GLU A 58 11.87 2.09 -20.95
C GLU A 58 10.96 2.13 -22.20
N ALA A 59 10.64 0.97 -22.78
CA ALA A 59 9.74 0.89 -23.92
C ALA A 59 8.30 1.27 -23.56
N ALA A 60 7.85 0.92 -22.36
CA ALA A 60 6.55 1.33 -21.85
C ALA A 60 6.46 2.86 -21.70
N ILE A 61 7.51 3.49 -21.17
CA ILE A 61 7.59 4.95 -21.03
C ILE A 61 7.58 5.61 -22.40
N ALA A 62 8.43 5.16 -23.33
CA ALA A 62 8.50 5.74 -24.66
C ALA A 62 7.14 5.71 -25.40
N ALA A 63 6.37 4.63 -25.21
CA ALA A 63 5.05 4.49 -25.80
C ALA A 63 3.95 5.28 -25.06
N ALA A 64 4.01 5.40 -23.73
CA ALA A 64 2.99 6.09 -22.94
C ALA A 64 3.20 7.61 -22.83
N ALA A 65 4.44 8.08 -22.69
CA ALA A 65 4.77 9.46 -22.37
C ALA A 65 4.15 10.51 -23.31
N PRO A 66 4.08 10.30 -24.65
CA PRO A 66 3.42 11.23 -25.57
C PRO A 66 1.93 11.48 -25.26
N HIS A 67 1.29 10.55 -24.54
CA HIS A 67 -0.12 10.59 -24.21
C HIS A 67 -0.40 11.04 -22.76
N ALA A 68 0.62 11.14 -21.90
CA ALA A 68 0.47 11.37 -20.46
C ALA A 68 -0.21 12.70 -20.09
N ALA A 69 -0.10 13.72 -20.94
CA ALA A 69 -0.82 14.98 -20.73
C ALA A 69 -2.35 14.81 -20.81
N ARG A 70 -2.81 13.93 -21.71
CA ARG A 70 -4.24 13.72 -22.03
C ARG A 70 -4.84 12.53 -21.28
N LEU A 71 -4.09 11.44 -21.14
CA LEU A 71 -4.60 10.16 -20.63
C LEU A 71 -4.01 9.85 -19.25
N ALA A 72 -4.88 9.64 -18.26
CA ALA A 72 -4.48 9.25 -16.91
C ALA A 72 -3.69 7.92 -16.90
N ASP A 73 -4.15 6.92 -17.65
CA ASP A 73 -3.46 5.63 -17.75
C ASP A 73 -2.05 5.73 -18.36
N ALA A 74 -1.82 6.72 -19.23
CA ALA A 74 -0.48 6.96 -19.75
C ALA A 74 0.45 7.53 -18.65
N ALA A 75 -0.03 8.49 -17.86
CA ALA A 75 0.71 9.00 -16.71
C ALA A 75 0.97 7.89 -15.68
N ARG A 76 -0.05 7.06 -15.37
CA ARG A 76 0.06 5.89 -14.50
C ARG A 76 1.14 4.90 -14.98
N LEU A 77 1.15 4.54 -16.26
CA LEU A 77 2.16 3.64 -16.82
C LEU A 77 3.57 4.23 -16.72
N CYS A 78 3.75 5.52 -17.04
CA CYS A 78 5.05 6.19 -16.88
C CYS A 78 5.49 6.21 -15.41
N ALA A 79 4.61 6.60 -14.49
CA ALA A 79 4.92 6.70 -13.07
C ALA A 79 5.36 5.35 -12.49
N LEU A 80 4.59 4.28 -12.78
CA LEU A 80 4.91 2.92 -12.37
C LEU A 80 6.22 2.41 -12.98
N ALA A 81 6.46 2.67 -14.27
CA ALA A 81 7.67 2.22 -14.96
C ALA A 81 8.93 2.92 -14.41
N TYR A 82 8.88 4.22 -14.18
CA TYR A 82 9.97 4.95 -13.54
C TYR A 82 10.21 4.48 -12.10
N SER A 83 9.15 4.29 -11.30
CA SER A 83 9.27 3.74 -9.93
C SER A 83 9.87 2.34 -9.91
N ALA A 84 9.50 1.46 -10.86
CA ALA A 84 10.05 0.11 -10.97
C ALA A 84 11.56 0.11 -11.26
N MET A 85 12.06 1.12 -11.97
CA MET A 85 13.48 1.34 -12.23
C MET A 85 14.18 2.17 -11.14
N GLN A 86 13.49 2.47 -10.03
CA GLN A 86 13.99 3.34 -8.94
C GLN A 86 14.35 4.78 -9.39
N ARG A 87 13.76 5.24 -10.50
CA ARG A 87 13.91 6.58 -11.06
C ARG A 87 12.84 7.52 -10.51
N TYR A 88 12.83 7.69 -9.20
CA TYR A 88 11.76 8.38 -8.47
C TYR A 88 11.61 9.88 -8.83
N PRO A 89 12.70 10.65 -9.06
CA PRO A 89 12.57 12.03 -9.53
C PRO A 89 11.80 12.14 -10.85
N GLU A 90 11.99 11.19 -11.78
CA GLU A 90 11.25 11.13 -13.03
C GLU A 90 9.83 10.59 -12.86
N ALA A 91 9.60 9.67 -11.91
CA ALA A 91 8.26 9.16 -11.61
C ALA A 91 7.33 10.23 -11.02
N PHE A 92 7.86 11.10 -10.16
CA PHE A 92 7.09 12.08 -9.39
C PHE A 92 6.16 12.97 -10.25
N PRO A 93 6.60 13.64 -11.34
CA PRO A 93 5.72 14.47 -12.16
C PRO A 93 4.57 13.68 -12.79
N TYR A 94 4.76 12.39 -13.09
CA TYR A 94 3.68 11.55 -13.62
C TYR A 94 2.68 11.13 -12.53
N TRP A 95 3.15 10.84 -11.32
CA TRP A 95 2.25 10.64 -10.16
C TRP A 95 1.43 11.89 -9.87
N LEU A 96 2.04 13.08 -9.98
CA LEU A 96 1.34 14.34 -9.75
C LEU A 96 0.29 14.60 -10.84
N ALA A 97 0.67 14.46 -12.11
CA ALA A 97 -0.25 14.60 -13.24
C ALA A 97 -1.38 13.57 -13.24
N LEU A 98 -1.16 12.39 -12.64
CA LEU A 98 -2.19 11.38 -12.40
C LEU A 98 -3.15 11.82 -11.29
N PHE A 99 -2.62 12.29 -10.15
CA PHE A 99 -3.44 12.82 -9.05
C PHE A 99 -4.33 13.99 -9.49
N ASP A 100 -3.82 14.90 -10.33
CA ASP A 100 -4.60 16.03 -10.86
C ASP A 100 -5.81 15.58 -11.70
N LYS A 101 -5.71 14.42 -12.38
CA LYS A 101 -6.80 13.84 -13.18
C LYS A 101 -7.72 12.97 -12.35
N GLU A 102 -7.15 12.25 -11.39
CA GLU A 102 -7.82 11.27 -10.55
C GLU A 102 -7.42 11.49 -9.07
N PRO A 103 -8.01 12.51 -8.41
CA PRO A 103 -7.70 12.81 -7.02
C PRO A 103 -8.26 11.69 -6.13
N SER A 104 -7.37 10.85 -5.64
CA SER A 104 -7.70 9.71 -4.79
C SER A 104 -6.70 9.63 -3.64
N ALA A 105 -7.15 9.06 -2.52
CA ALA A 105 -6.27 8.81 -1.40
C ALA A 105 -5.15 7.85 -1.82
N HIS A 106 -5.44 6.87 -2.68
CA HIS A 106 -4.42 5.96 -3.21
C HIS A 106 -3.31 6.72 -3.95
N ASN A 107 -3.68 7.61 -4.88
CA ASN A 107 -2.70 8.38 -5.65
C ASN A 107 -1.92 9.37 -4.76
N ALA A 108 -2.55 9.92 -3.72
CA ALA A 108 -1.86 10.73 -2.71
C ALA A 108 -0.81 9.91 -1.93
N VAL A 109 -1.11 8.65 -1.57
CA VAL A 109 -0.10 7.75 -0.95
C VAL A 109 1.06 7.47 -1.90
N GLN A 110 0.82 7.30 -3.21
CA GLN A 110 1.91 7.13 -4.18
C GLN A 110 2.81 8.38 -4.27
N LEU A 111 2.22 9.57 -4.20
CA LEU A 111 2.97 10.83 -4.12
C LEU A 111 3.75 10.96 -2.81
N ALA A 112 3.19 10.48 -1.70
CA ALA A 112 3.85 10.46 -0.40
C ALA A 112 5.10 9.58 -0.42
N THR A 113 4.95 8.32 -0.81
CA THR A 113 6.07 7.36 -0.88
C THR A 113 7.11 7.79 -1.90
N THR A 114 6.70 8.22 -3.10
CA THR A 114 7.64 8.73 -4.12
C THR A 114 8.39 9.96 -3.63
N SER A 115 7.74 10.87 -2.87
CA SER A 115 8.44 12.03 -2.29
C SER A 115 9.56 11.62 -1.34
N VAL A 116 9.30 10.66 -0.45
CA VAL A 116 10.31 10.11 0.45
C VAL A 116 11.44 9.44 -0.32
N MET A 117 11.12 8.70 -1.38
CA MET A 117 12.12 8.07 -2.24
C MET A 117 12.96 9.10 -3.02
N CYS A 118 12.45 10.30 -3.26
CA CYS A 118 13.22 11.45 -3.75
C CYS A 118 14.03 12.17 -2.67
N GLY A 119 14.01 11.70 -1.41
CA GLY A 119 14.67 12.34 -0.27
C GLY A 119 13.86 13.47 0.39
N GLU A 120 12.64 13.73 -0.07
CA GLU A 120 11.79 14.85 0.35
C GLU A 120 10.75 14.40 1.39
N VAL A 121 11.22 14.14 2.62
CA VAL A 121 10.36 13.57 3.69
C VAL A 121 9.20 14.49 4.05
N ALA A 122 9.44 15.80 4.20
CA ALA A 122 8.40 16.76 4.54
C ALA A 122 7.28 16.81 3.48
N ARG A 123 7.64 16.69 2.20
CA ARG A 123 6.66 16.58 1.11
C ARG A 123 5.89 15.27 1.18
N GLY A 124 6.57 14.18 1.55
CA GLY A 124 5.94 12.89 1.82
C GLY A 124 4.85 12.96 2.88
N GLU A 125 5.15 13.60 4.01
CA GLU A 125 4.21 13.78 5.13
C GLU A 125 3.00 14.65 4.73
N ALA A 126 3.23 15.73 3.98
CA ALA A 126 2.13 16.55 3.48
C ALA A 126 1.18 15.74 2.58
N TRP A 127 1.71 14.84 1.74
CA TRP A 127 0.88 13.94 0.94
C TRP A 127 0.20 12.85 1.75
N MET A 128 0.81 12.34 2.83
CA MET A 128 0.13 11.43 3.77
C MET A 128 -1.05 12.12 4.45
N GLN A 129 -0.89 13.37 4.87
CA GLN A 129 -1.99 14.16 5.42
C GLN A 129 -3.09 14.35 4.38
N LYS A 130 -2.73 14.67 3.13
CA LYS A 130 -3.70 14.80 2.04
C LYS A 130 -4.42 13.49 1.74
N ALA A 131 -3.72 12.36 1.80
CA ALA A 131 -4.32 11.05 1.62
C ALA A 131 -5.35 10.75 2.72
N ALA A 132 -5.03 11.06 3.97
CA ALA A 132 -5.95 10.88 5.10
C ALA A 132 -7.20 11.75 4.98
N GLU A 133 -7.06 13.01 4.55
CA GLU A 133 -8.20 13.90 4.29
C GLU A 133 -9.15 13.31 3.24
N ILE A 134 -8.62 12.83 2.11
CA ILE A 134 -9.45 12.25 1.05
C ILE A 134 -10.10 10.95 1.54
N ASN A 135 -9.34 10.10 2.24
CA ASN A 135 -9.82 8.80 2.70
C ASN A 135 -10.87 8.90 3.82
N HIS A 136 -10.87 10.00 4.58
CA HIS A 136 -11.92 10.29 5.56
C HIS A 136 -13.31 10.33 4.91
N ASP A 137 -13.39 10.86 3.69
CA ASP A 137 -14.64 11.01 2.96
C ASP A 137 -14.94 9.79 2.06
N THR A 138 -13.91 9.21 1.42
CA THR A 138 -14.11 8.15 0.41
C THR A 138 -14.05 6.74 0.96
N HIS A 139 -13.34 6.53 2.07
CA HIS A 139 -13.07 5.21 2.67
C HIS A 139 -12.55 4.18 1.65
N GLU A 140 -11.79 4.62 0.65
CA GLU A 140 -11.37 3.78 -0.47
C GLU A 140 -10.20 2.85 -0.11
N GLN A 141 -9.45 3.18 0.95
CA GLN A 141 -8.32 2.37 1.43
C GLN A 141 -8.24 2.30 2.96
N SER A 142 -7.42 1.36 3.46
CA SER A 142 -7.10 1.26 4.88
C SER A 142 -6.00 2.27 5.25
N ASP A 143 -6.24 3.10 6.26
CA ASP A 143 -5.23 4.04 6.80
C ASP A 143 -3.99 3.30 7.29
N VAL A 144 -4.17 2.10 7.85
CA VAL A 144 -3.07 1.27 8.35
C VAL A 144 -2.21 0.77 7.19
N ALA A 145 -2.85 0.28 6.12
CA ALA A 145 -2.12 -0.14 4.93
C ALA A 145 -1.35 1.03 4.28
N ALA A 146 -1.97 2.22 4.21
CA ALA A 146 -1.29 3.42 3.72
C ALA A 146 -0.07 3.78 4.59
N ARG A 147 -0.21 3.75 5.93
CA ARG A 147 0.89 4.05 6.86
C ARG A 147 2.03 3.03 6.75
N VAL A 148 1.73 1.74 6.62
CA VAL A 148 2.72 0.68 6.47
C VAL A 148 3.50 0.82 5.16
N ASN A 149 2.83 1.20 4.07
CA ASN A 149 3.50 1.52 2.81
C ASN A 149 4.46 2.71 2.96
N PHE A 150 4.05 3.74 3.69
CA PHE A 150 4.88 4.91 3.96
C PHE A 150 6.09 4.58 4.83
N ILE A 151 5.91 3.80 5.90
CA ILE A 151 7.01 3.27 6.74
C ILE A 151 8.00 2.50 5.86
N SER A 152 7.52 1.64 4.97
CA SER A 152 8.38 0.86 4.06
C SER A 152 9.22 1.77 3.15
N ALA A 153 8.65 2.85 2.62
CA ALA A 153 9.39 3.83 1.82
C ALA A 153 10.45 4.59 2.65
N LEU A 154 10.13 4.96 3.89
CA LEU A 154 11.08 5.57 4.82
C LEU A 154 12.24 4.63 5.14
N MET A 155 11.96 3.35 5.41
CA MET A 155 13.00 2.35 5.62
C MET A 155 13.88 2.19 4.37
N GLN A 156 13.28 2.05 3.19
CA GLN A 156 14.01 1.88 1.93
C GLN A 156 14.91 3.09 1.60
N SER A 157 14.52 4.30 2.01
CA SER A 157 15.31 5.52 1.85
C SER A 157 16.26 5.79 3.02
N GLY A 158 16.36 4.89 3.99
CA GLY A 158 17.24 5.02 5.17
C GLY A 158 16.77 6.06 6.20
N ARG A 159 15.51 6.50 6.15
CA ARG A 159 14.87 7.49 7.02
C ARG A 159 14.21 6.82 8.24
N LEU A 160 15.00 6.04 8.97
CA LEU A 160 14.49 5.21 10.08
C LEU A 160 13.95 6.06 11.25
N ARG A 161 14.56 7.21 11.53
CA ARG A 161 14.09 8.11 12.59
C ARG A 161 12.72 8.69 12.28
N GLU A 162 12.50 9.06 11.03
CA GLU A 162 11.24 9.58 10.54
C GLU A 162 10.15 8.50 10.46
N ALA A 163 10.52 7.21 10.41
CA ALA A 163 9.55 6.12 10.48
C ALA A 163 8.97 5.90 11.88
N LEU A 164 9.67 6.30 12.96
CA LEU A 164 9.30 6.01 14.35
C LEU A 164 7.90 6.52 14.74
N PRO A 165 7.49 7.77 14.44
CA PRO A 165 6.15 8.25 14.78
C PRO A 165 5.03 7.45 14.11
N HIS A 166 5.25 7.01 12.86
CA HIS A 166 4.29 6.17 12.14
C HIS A 166 4.22 4.76 12.71
N LEU A 167 5.36 4.22 13.11
CA LEU A 167 5.44 2.93 13.75
C LEU A 167 4.71 2.93 15.09
N ALA A 168 4.88 3.97 15.91
CA ALA A 168 4.13 4.17 17.14
C ALA A 168 2.62 4.28 16.89
N TRP A 169 2.22 4.99 15.83
CA TRP A 169 0.80 5.03 15.44
C TRP A 169 0.26 3.62 15.09
N VAL A 170 1.01 2.81 14.32
CA VAL A 170 0.59 1.43 14.00
C VAL A 170 0.53 0.55 15.27
N ARG A 171 1.48 0.71 16.20
CA ARG A 171 1.44 0.06 17.51
C ARG A 171 0.13 0.37 18.21
N ASP A 172 -0.24 1.64 18.31
CA ASP A 172 -1.41 2.08 19.05
C ASP A 172 -2.73 1.58 18.42
N VAL A 173 -2.75 1.30 17.11
CA VAL A 173 -3.87 0.61 16.46
C VAL A 173 -4.12 -0.77 17.07
N TYR A 174 -3.08 -1.56 17.34
CA TYR A 174 -3.25 -2.87 18.01
C TYR A 174 -3.90 -2.72 19.38
N GLY A 175 -3.44 -1.76 20.18
CA GLY A 175 -4.02 -1.49 21.51
C GLY A 175 -5.46 -0.96 21.46
N HIS A 176 -5.88 -0.36 20.34
CA HIS A 176 -7.25 0.10 20.13
C HIS A 176 -8.17 -1.03 19.67
N VAL A 177 -7.74 -1.86 18.72
CA VAL A 177 -8.58 -2.95 18.19
C VAL A 177 -8.64 -4.15 19.13
N ARG A 178 -7.61 -4.34 19.97
CA ARG A 178 -7.51 -5.37 21.01
C ARG A 178 -7.63 -6.82 20.53
N ILE A 179 -7.58 -7.05 19.22
CA ILE A 179 -7.74 -8.36 18.59
C ILE A 179 -6.54 -8.56 17.67
N THR A 180 -5.74 -9.59 17.94
CA THR A 180 -4.54 -9.96 17.17
C THR A 180 -4.75 -11.19 16.28
N ASP A 181 -5.96 -11.77 16.27
CA ASP A 181 -6.36 -12.83 15.34
C ASP A 181 -6.01 -12.46 13.88
N SER A 182 -5.34 -13.38 13.19
CA SER A 182 -4.84 -13.15 11.83
C SER A 182 -5.96 -12.89 10.82
N THR A 183 -7.12 -13.52 10.97
CA THR A 183 -8.25 -13.29 10.06
C THR A 183 -8.81 -11.89 10.24
N PHE A 184 -9.02 -11.46 11.48
CA PHE A 184 -9.46 -10.12 11.85
C PHE A 184 -8.52 -9.04 11.31
N LEU A 185 -7.21 -9.21 11.52
CA LEU A 185 -6.18 -8.27 11.09
C LEU A 185 -6.15 -8.16 9.55
N TYR A 186 -6.15 -9.30 8.85
CA TYR A 186 -6.16 -9.35 7.38
C TYR A 186 -7.36 -8.60 6.79
N MET A 187 -8.57 -8.84 7.32
CA MET A 187 -9.79 -8.18 6.84
C MET A 187 -9.76 -6.66 7.00
N ARG A 188 -8.97 -6.12 7.94
CA ARG A 188 -8.84 -4.67 8.20
C ARG A 188 -7.58 -4.05 7.57
N GLY A 189 -6.77 -4.86 6.90
CA GLY A 189 -5.49 -4.41 6.34
C GLY A 189 -4.48 -4.01 7.42
N ILE A 190 -4.60 -4.56 8.63
CA ILE A 190 -3.61 -4.42 9.70
C ILE A 190 -2.58 -5.54 9.51
N PRO A 191 -1.26 -5.26 9.61
CA PRO A 191 -0.25 -6.30 9.54
C PRO A 191 -0.49 -7.39 10.59
N PHE A 192 -0.03 -8.62 10.35
CA PHE A 192 -0.01 -9.62 11.41
C PHE A 192 0.87 -9.16 12.57
N PHE A 193 0.45 -9.43 13.79
CA PHE A 193 1.11 -8.91 14.98
C PHE A 193 2.57 -9.38 15.06
N SER A 194 2.85 -10.65 14.78
CA SER A 194 4.21 -11.18 14.68
C SER A 194 5.07 -10.44 13.65
N SER A 195 4.54 -10.20 12.45
CA SER A 195 5.24 -9.43 11.40
C SER A 195 5.50 -7.98 11.82
N PHE A 196 4.59 -7.37 12.57
CA PHE A 196 4.80 -6.05 13.14
C PHE A 196 5.94 -6.06 14.18
N LEU A 197 5.95 -7.01 15.12
CA LEU A 197 7.02 -7.14 16.11
C LEU A 197 8.39 -7.32 15.45
N GLU A 198 8.49 -8.21 14.46
CA GLU A 198 9.74 -8.46 13.73
C GLU A 198 10.25 -7.23 12.98
N ARG A 199 9.38 -6.59 12.19
CA ARG A 199 9.78 -5.45 11.34
C ARG A 199 10.01 -4.17 12.12
N SER A 200 9.28 -3.98 13.22
CA SER A 200 9.45 -2.81 14.10
C SER A 200 10.83 -2.78 14.76
N LEU A 201 11.41 -3.94 15.07
CA LEU A 201 12.67 -4.02 15.80
C LEU A 201 13.84 -3.35 15.07
N GLU A 202 13.89 -3.41 13.74
CA GLU A 202 14.94 -2.75 12.95
C GLU A 202 14.90 -1.23 13.14
N ILE A 203 13.71 -0.64 13.06
CA ILE A 203 13.50 0.79 13.28
C ILE A 203 13.89 1.14 14.73
N LEU A 204 13.38 0.40 15.72
CA LEU A 204 13.64 0.68 17.13
C LEU A 204 15.15 0.62 17.46
N LYS A 205 15.87 -0.39 16.97
CA LYS A 205 17.33 -0.48 17.17
C LYS A 205 18.09 0.72 16.60
N ALA A 206 17.59 1.32 15.51
CA ALA A 206 18.23 2.46 14.89
C ALA A 206 17.85 3.81 15.54
N THR A 207 16.73 3.88 16.25
CA THR A 207 16.15 5.15 16.72
C THR A 207 16.18 5.35 18.22
N GLN A 208 16.41 4.30 19.01
CA GLN A 208 16.36 4.36 20.47
C GLN A 208 17.41 3.44 21.11
N PRO A 209 17.83 3.72 22.36
CA PRO A 209 18.76 2.85 23.07
C PRO A 209 18.13 1.48 23.38
N ALA A 210 18.97 0.45 23.53
CA ALA A 210 18.53 -0.94 23.63
C ALA A 210 17.63 -1.21 24.85
N ASP A 211 17.89 -0.55 25.97
CA ASP A 211 17.11 -0.64 27.21
C ASP A 211 15.71 -0.03 27.10
N ALA A 212 15.49 0.89 26.16
CA ALA A 212 14.17 1.47 25.88
C ALA A 212 13.27 0.61 24.98
N ILE A 213 13.82 -0.38 24.25
CA ILE A 213 13.07 -1.20 23.28
C ILE A 213 11.98 -2.03 23.96
N ALA A 214 12.32 -2.70 25.05
CA ALA A 214 11.33 -3.50 25.78
C ALA A 214 10.20 -2.63 26.36
N SER A 215 10.53 -1.44 26.88
CA SER A 215 9.53 -0.49 27.37
C SER A 215 8.60 0.00 26.26
N TRP A 216 9.12 0.21 25.05
CA TRP A 216 8.33 0.67 23.90
C TRP A 216 7.27 -0.37 23.47
N TYR A 217 7.66 -1.66 23.45
CA TYR A 217 6.71 -2.76 23.22
C TYR A 217 5.74 -2.93 24.39
N GLY A 218 6.23 -2.77 25.63
CA GLY A 218 5.44 -2.87 26.85
C GLY A 218 4.28 -1.86 26.96
N GLU A 219 4.27 -0.81 26.14
CA GLU A 219 3.10 0.07 26.01
C GLU A 219 1.82 -0.65 25.53
N LEU A 220 1.95 -1.84 24.94
CA LEU A 220 0.82 -2.69 24.54
C LEU A 220 0.33 -3.63 25.66
N THR A 221 1.08 -3.80 26.75
CA THR A 221 0.70 -4.71 27.83
C THR A 221 -0.65 -4.31 28.44
N GLY A 222 -1.55 -5.29 28.54
CA GLY A 222 -2.93 -5.11 29.01
C GLY A 222 -3.87 -4.49 27.98
N LYS A 223 -3.45 -4.37 26.72
CA LYS A 223 -4.25 -3.79 25.62
C LYS A 223 -4.51 -4.78 24.48
N LEU A 224 -4.02 -6.01 24.58
CA LEU A 224 -4.20 -7.05 23.56
C LEU A 224 -5.17 -8.13 24.04
N ASP A 225 -5.54 -9.04 23.14
CA ASP A 225 -6.19 -10.30 23.49
C ASP A 225 -5.17 -11.28 24.08
N GLU A 226 -5.65 -12.41 24.63
CA GLU A 226 -4.80 -13.39 25.31
C GLU A 226 -3.65 -13.90 24.43
N GLU A 227 -3.93 -14.16 23.16
CA GLU A 227 -2.91 -14.58 22.18
C GLU A 227 -1.88 -13.47 21.95
N GLY A 228 -2.33 -12.22 21.76
CA GLY A 228 -1.45 -11.08 21.56
C GLY A 228 -0.56 -10.79 22.76
N GLU A 229 -1.09 -10.89 23.99
CA GLU A 229 -0.30 -10.75 25.22
C GLU A 229 0.77 -11.84 25.33
N ALA A 230 0.43 -13.10 25.01
CA ALA A 230 1.38 -14.20 25.00
C ALA A 230 2.49 -14.00 23.96
N GLN A 231 2.14 -13.56 22.74
CA GLN A 231 3.11 -13.23 21.70
C GLN A 231 4.03 -12.05 22.11
N LEU A 232 3.45 -11.01 22.70
CA LEU A 232 4.19 -9.83 23.17
C LEU A 232 5.18 -10.20 24.28
N ALA A 233 4.74 -10.98 25.27
CA ALA A 233 5.60 -11.42 26.38
C ALA A 233 6.76 -12.30 25.87
N ALA A 234 6.48 -13.24 24.97
CA ALA A 234 7.50 -14.07 24.34
C ALA A 234 8.51 -13.23 23.55
N TRP A 235 8.04 -12.23 22.80
CA TRP A 235 8.90 -11.32 22.04
C TRP A 235 9.82 -10.50 22.94
N ILE A 236 9.26 -9.87 23.99
CA ILE A 236 10.04 -9.08 24.94
C ILE A 236 11.10 -9.95 25.63
N GLY A 237 10.75 -11.17 26.05
CA GLY A 237 11.70 -12.10 26.68
C GLY A 237 12.88 -12.51 25.80
N GLN A 238 12.78 -12.35 24.47
CA GLN A 238 13.87 -12.62 23.53
C GLN A 238 14.77 -11.40 23.25
N LEU A 239 14.39 -10.22 23.72
CA LEU A 239 15.17 -9.00 23.49
C LEU A 239 16.48 -9.00 24.30
N PRO A 240 17.61 -8.56 23.72
CA PRO A 240 18.88 -8.50 24.43
C PRO A 240 18.80 -7.61 25.68
N GLY A 241 19.32 -8.09 26.82
CA GLY A 241 19.40 -7.31 28.06
C GLY A 241 18.18 -7.45 28.99
N GLN A 242 17.21 -8.29 28.67
CA GLN A 242 16.17 -8.69 29.61
C GLN A 242 16.69 -9.75 30.59
N PRO A 243 16.40 -9.66 31.90
CA PRO A 243 16.64 -10.78 32.81
C PRO A 243 15.81 -11.98 32.33
N ALA A 244 16.43 -13.16 32.26
CA ALA A 244 15.71 -14.39 31.97
C ALA A 244 14.59 -14.56 33.01
N ALA A 245 13.36 -14.76 32.51
CA ALA A 245 12.18 -15.03 33.34
C ALA A 245 12.32 -16.36 34.10
#